data_AF-A0A0F6RBE9-F1
#
_entry.id   AF-A0A0F6RBE9-F1
#
_cell.length_a   1.000
_cell.length_b   1.000
_cell.length_c   1.000
_cell.angle_alpha   90.00
_cell.angle_beta   90.00
_cell.angle_gamma   90.00
#
_symmetry.space_group_name_H-M   'P 1'
#
loop_
_entity.id
_entity.type
_entity.pdbx_description
1 polymer ?
#
loop_
_entity_poly.entity_id
_entity_poly.type
_entity_poly.pdbx_seq_one_letter_code
_entity_poly.pdbx_strand_id
1 'polypeptide(L)'
;MSSQDSSKNKPEPTKGYREDKAGPQGTLVFDSKEVDRMIAAEIQKLEDDGTKIPALLATTKPHAGTAFILDYGKNVIGRGKGNSVTIYDPAASSTHAQITYYNGEWKILNLLSSNGTIVNGEKISERELTFGDKIQVGHTEFLFTLVDSQEEEDDEKAEINWMLVGSLGIAALLLIGVLIWLFL
;
A
#
# COMPACT_ATOMS: atom_id res chain seq x y z
N MET A 1 35.99 4.89 -57.04
CA MET A 1 34.66 4.28 -56.80
C MET A 1 34.79 3.39 -55.56
N SER A 2 33.98 3.44 -54.53
CA SER A 2 32.59 3.84 -54.40
C SER A 2 32.38 4.41 -53.00
N SER A 3 31.74 5.57 -52.91
CA SER A 3 31.17 6.08 -51.66
C SER A 3 29.99 5.18 -51.28
N GLN A 4 29.91 4.73 -50.03
CA GLN A 4 28.66 4.25 -49.45
C GLN A 4 28.32 5.09 -48.23
N ASP A 5 27.18 5.74 -48.39
CA ASP A 5 26.45 6.63 -47.51
C ASP A 5 25.87 5.86 -46.32
N SER A 6 26.18 6.30 -45.09
CA SER A 6 25.67 5.75 -43.84
C SER A 6 24.62 6.65 -43.16
N SER A 7 23.91 7.50 -43.93
CA SER A 7 22.83 8.37 -43.45
C SER A 7 21.51 7.64 -43.14
N LYS A 8 21.52 6.49 -42.45
CA LYS A 8 20.27 5.83 -42.02
C LYS A 8 20.40 5.19 -40.64
N ASN A 9 20.32 6.03 -39.61
CA ASN A 9 19.80 5.63 -38.30
C ASN A 9 19.48 6.89 -37.46
N LYS A 10 18.49 7.66 -37.90
CA LYS A 10 17.88 8.70 -37.06
C LYS A 10 16.60 8.10 -36.46
N PRO A 11 16.45 8.02 -35.13
CA PRO A 11 15.23 7.53 -34.51
C PRO A 11 14.05 8.42 -34.90
N GLU A 12 12.90 7.80 -35.21
CA GLU A 12 11.68 8.53 -35.52
C GLU A 12 11.23 9.36 -34.30
N PRO A 13 10.82 10.62 -34.50
CA PRO A 13 10.37 11.47 -33.41
C PRO A 13 9.08 10.93 -32.81
N THR A 14 9.08 10.73 -31.49
CA THR A 14 7.88 10.38 -30.73
C THR A 14 6.83 11.48 -30.87
N LYS A 15 5.57 11.05 -31.00
CA LYS A 15 4.39 11.89 -31.27
C LYS A 15 4.21 12.91 -30.13
N GLY A 16 4.78 14.10 -30.30
CA GLY A 16 4.84 15.17 -29.30
C GLY A 16 6.01 16.14 -29.50
N TYR A 17 7.06 15.74 -30.22
CA TYR A 17 8.21 16.60 -30.51
C TYR A 17 7.86 17.64 -31.59
N ARG A 18 7.71 18.91 -31.21
CA ARG A 18 7.63 20.02 -32.16
C ARG A 18 9.04 20.61 -32.33
N GLU A 19 9.58 20.57 -33.55
CA GLU A 19 10.93 21.04 -33.90
C GLU A 19 11.14 22.55 -33.64
N ASP A 20 10.07 23.34 -33.51
CA ASP A 20 10.10 24.79 -33.31
C ASP A 20 10.51 25.23 -31.88
N LYS A 21 10.70 24.29 -30.95
CA LYS A 21 11.01 24.58 -29.53
C LYS A 21 12.42 24.18 -29.06
N ALA A 22 13.28 23.70 -29.97
CA ALA A 22 14.65 23.31 -29.66
C ALA A 22 15.62 24.49 -29.77
N GLY A 23 16.16 24.94 -28.63
CA GLY A 23 17.25 25.91 -28.56
C GLY A 23 18.61 25.31 -28.97
N PRO A 24 19.63 26.15 -29.20
CA PRO A 24 20.89 25.79 -29.86
C PRO A 24 21.76 24.73 -29.14
N GLN A 25 21.38 24.28 -27.94
CA GLN A 25 22.11 23.25 -27.16
C GLN A 25 21.20 22.13 -26.59
N GLY A 26 20.02 21.89 -27.17
CA GLY A 26 19.05 20.93 -26.61
C GLY A 26 18.22 21.51 -25.46
N THR A 27 18.30 22.82 -25.24
CA THR A 27 17.41 23.59 -24.35
C THR A 27 16.01 23.60 -24.95
N LEU A 28 15.03 23.01 -24.27
CA LEU A 28 13.63 23.11 -24.66
C LEU A 28 13.03 24.40 -24.11
N VAL A 29 12.47 25.23 -24.99
CA VAL A 29 11.74 26.44 -24.60
C VAL A 29 10.29 26.05 -24.38
N PHE A 30 9.90 25.92 -23.10
CA PHE A 30 8.52 25.65 -22.72
C PHE A 30 7.75 26.96 -22.59
N ASP A 31 6.53 27.00 -23.12
CA ASP A 31 5.59 28.08 -22.78
C ASP A 31 5.20 27.93 -21.30
N SER A 32 5.05 29.04 -20.57
CA SER A 32 4.69 29.04 -19.14
C SER A 32 3.47 28.16 -18.91
N LYS A 33 2.46 28.24 -19.78
CA LYS A 33 1.23 27.43 -19.65
C LYS A 33 1.45 25.94 -19.85
N GLU A 34 2.51 25.54 -20.54
CA GLU A 34 2.87 24.14 -20.76
C GLU A 34 3.67 23.59 -19.57
N VAL A 35 4.59 24.40 -19.01
CA VAL A 35 5.24 24.12 -17.73
C VAL A 35 4.20 24.00 -16.62
N ASP A 36 3.25 24.93 -16.54
CA ASP A 36 2.18 24.91 -15.55
C ASP A 36 1.32 23.65 -15.66
N ARG A 37 1.03 23.18 -16.89
CA ARG A 37 0.30 21.92 -17.12
C ARG A 37 1.13 20.69 -16.78
N MET A 38 2.43 20.69 -17.04
CA MET A 38 3.32 19.58 -16.70
C MET A 38 3.52 19.48 -15.19
N ILE A 39 3.73 20.60 -14.53
CA ILE A 39 3.81 20.71 -13.08
C ILE A 39 2.48 20.31 -12.46
N ALA A 40 1.34 20.81 -12.97
CA ALA A 40 0.03 20.42 -12.49
C ALA A 40 -0.25 18.93 -12.69
N ALA A 41 0.16 18.32 -13.81
CA ALA A 41 -0.01 16.89 -14.04
C ALA A 41 0.89 16.04 -13.13
N GLU A 42 2.12 16.47 -12.85
CA GLU A 42 3.02 15.78 -11.92
C GLU A 42 2.56 15.96 -10.47
N ILE A 43 2.14 17.16 -10.08
CA ILE A 43 1.54 17.45 -8.76
C ILE A 43 0.24 16.66 -8.59
N GLN A 44 -0.64 16.64 -9.58
CA GLN A 44 -1.89 15.88 -9.53
C GLN A 44 -1.64 14.36 -9.46
N LYS A 45 -0.58 13.87 -10.10
CA LYS A 45 -0.14 12.48 -10.01
C LYS A 45 0.46 12.15 -8.63
N LEU A 46 1.13 13.11 -7.99
CA LEU A 46 1.64 13.00 -6.62
C LEU A 46 0.53 13.17 -5.57
N GLU A 47 -0.51 13.94 -5.86
CA GLU A 47 -1.69 14.16 -5.01
C GLU A 47 -2.69 12.99 -5.07
N ASP A 48 -2.82 12.30 -6.22
CA ASP A 48 -3.64 11.08 -6.37
C ASP A 48 -2.97 9.81 -5.79
N ASP A 49 -1.66 9.90 -5.47
CA ASP A 49 -0.83 8.83 -4.87
C ASP A 49 -0.62 9.00 -3.36
N GLY A 50 -0.94 10.18 -2.80
CA GLY A 50 -0.54 10.60 -1.45
C GLY A 50 -1.21 9.88 -0.26
N THR A 51 -2.06 8.88 -0.48
CA THR A 51 -2.83 8.21 0.58
C THR A 51 -2.85 6.69 0.43
N LYS A 52 -2.24 6.14 -0.63
CA LYS A 52 -2.34 4.70 -0.94
C LYS A 52 -1.11 3.94 -0.47
N ILE A 53 -1.31 3.09 0.52
CA ILE A 53 -0.25 2.30 1.15
C ILE A 53 -0.24 0.88 0.55
N PRO A 54 0.91 0.36 0.10
CA PRO A 54 1.02 -1.02 -0.38
C PRO A 54 0.77 -2.01 0.76
N ALA A 55 -0.03 -3.04 0.49
CA ALA A 55 -0.42 -4.03 1.46
C ALA A 55 -0.65 -5.42 0.85
N LEU A 56 -0.59 -6.43 1.70
CA LEU A 56 -1.20 -7.74 1.44
C LEU A 56 -2.53 -7.83 2.16
N LEU A 57 -3.64 -7.84 1.41
CA LEU A 57 -4.97 -8.09 1.96
C LEU A 57 -5.22 -9.59 2.01
N ALA A 58 -5.27 -10.17 3.21
CA ALA A 58 -5.56 -11.58 3.36
C ALA A 58 -7.02 -11.90 2.99
N THR A 59 -7.20 -12.93 2.16
CA THR A 59 -8.52 -13.34 1.64
C THR A 59 -9.05 -14.60 2.31
N THR A 60 -8.20 -15.36 3.01
CA THR A 60 -8.57 -16.61 3.69
C THR A 60 -8.48 -16.52 5.21
N LYS A 61 -9.30 -17.31 5.91
CA LYS A 61 -9.29 -17.41 7.37
C LYS A 61 -7.97 -18.03 7.86
N PRO A 62 -7.50 -17.67 9.07
CA PRO A 62 -8.13 -16.78 10.05
C PRO A 62 -7.91 -15.28 9.80
N HIS A 63 -7.11 -14.90 8.79
CA HIS A 63 -6.69 -13.52 8.55
C HIS A 63 -7.58 -12.75 7.56
N ALA A 64 -8.68 -13.36 7.10
CA ALA A 64 -9.53 -12.77 6.07
C ALA A 64 -9.97 -11.35 6.44
N GLY A 65 -9.73 -10.39 5.53
CA GLY A 65 -10.03 -8.97 5.70
C GLY A 65 -8.90 -8.17 6.36
N THR A 66 -7.89 -8.80 6.92
CA THR A 66 -6.72 -8.11 7.48
C THR A 66 -5.80 -7.64 6.36
N ALA A 67 -5.48 -6.34 6.36
CA ALA A 67 -4.44 -5.77 5.51
C ALA A 67 -3.11 -5.70 6.27
N PHE A 68 -2.08 -6.33 5.72
CA PHE A 68 -0.71 -6.24 6.23
C PHE A 68 0.05 -5.20 5.42
N ILE A 69 0.33 -4.05 6.04
CA ILE A 69 1.08 -2.96 5.41
C ILE A 69 2.49 -3.41 5.06
N LEU A 70 2.96 -3.02 3.87
CA LEU A 70 4.31 -3.30 3.39
C LEU A 70 5.15 -2.03 3.41
N ASP A 71 6.38 -2.16 3.89
CA ASP A 71 7.37 -1.10 3.78
C ASP A 71 7.95 -1.03 2.37
N TYR A 72 8.35 0.17 1.92
CA TYR A 72 9.17 0.35 0.72
C TYR A 72 10.61 -0.11 1.00
N GLY A 73 10.80 -1.43 0.95
CA GLY A 73 12.05 -2.08 1.32
C GLY A 73 11.83 -3.58 1.42
N LYS A 74 12.33 -4.21 2.48
CA LYS A 74 12.24 -5.66 2.69
C LYS A 74 11.09 -6.00 3.64
N ASN A 75 10.18 -6.86 3.18
CA ASN A 75 9.07 -7.40 3.95
C ASN A 75 9.14 -8.92 3.98
N VAL A 76 9.29 -9.50 5.16
CA VAL A 76 9.34 -10.96 5.31
C VAL A 76 7.96 -11.50 5.68
N ILE A 77 7.55 -12.58 5.03
CA ILE A 77 6.28 -13.27 5.25
C ILE A 77 6.56 -14.66 5.82
N GLY A 78 5.83 -15.06 6.86
CA GLY A 78 5.88 -16.43 7.38
C GLY A 78 5.28 -16.56 8.78
N ARG A 79 5.29 -17.77 9.33
CA ARG A 79 4.70 -18.04 10.65
C ARG A 79 5.58 -17.69 11.86
N GLY A 80 6.85 -17.38 11.60
CA GLY A 80 7.80 -16.99 12.63
C GLY A 80 7.40 -15.65 13.24
N LYS A 81 7.53 -15.53 14.56
CA LYS A 81 7.35 -14.24 15.24
C LYS A 81 8.45 -13.28 14.78
N GLY A 82 8.09 -12.03 14.50
CA GLY A 82 9.04 -10.98 14.10
C GLY A 82 9.20 -10.81 12.59
N ASN A 83 8.44 -11.56 11.77
CA ASN A 83 8.30 -11.23 10.35
C ASN A 83 7.42 -9.99 10.18
N SER A 84 7.71 -9.16 9.17
CA SER A 84 6.88 -8.01 8.79
C SER A 84 5.41 -8.43 8.59
N VAL A 85 5.19 -9.58 7.96
CA VAL A 85 3.88 -10.22 7.79
C VAL A 85 3.89 -11.56 8.52
N THR A 86 3.43 -11.54 9.77
CA THR A 86 3.34 -12.75 10.59
C THR A 86 1.98 -13.42 10.42
N ILE A 87 1.96 -14.68 9.99
CA ILE A 87 0.73 -15.46 9.80
C ILE A 87 0.64 -16.72 10.65
N TYR A 88 -0.53 -16.96 11.23
CA TYR A 88 -0.85 -18.21 11.92
C TYR A 88 -1.29 -19.31 10.94
N ASP A 89 -0.31 -19.89 10.23
CA ASP A 89 -0.53 -20.98 9.28
C ASP A 89 0.50 -22.09 9.48
N PRO A 90 0.09 -23.31 9.90
CA PRO A 90 0.99 -24.45 10.06
C PRO A 90 1.69 -24.90 8.78
N ALA A 91 1.10 -24.65 7.60
CA ALA A 91 1.70 -24.97 6.31
C ALA A 91 2.69 -23.90 5.82
N ALA A 92 2.80 -22.77 6.50
CA ALA A 92 3.83 -21.79 6.22
C ALA A 92 5.14 -22.14 6.96
N SER A 93 6.28 -22.00 6.28
CA SER A 93 7.58 -21.97 6.93
C SER A 93 7.73 -20.76 7.86
N SER A 94 8.65 -20.85 8.84
CA SER A 94 8.89 -19.75 9.80
C SER A 94 9.25 -18.44 9.09
N THR A 95 10.10 -18.53 8.06
CA THR A 95 10.47 -17.45 7.15
C THR A 95 10.24 -18.02 5.76
N HIS A 96 9.15 -17.61 5.10
CA HIS A 96 8.60 -18.34 3.95
C HIS A 96 8.90 -17.65 2.63
N ALA A 97 8.59 -16.36 2.56
CA ALA A 97 8.79 -15.54 1.38
C ALA A 97 9.25 -14.14 1.79
N GLN A 98 9.82 -13.41 0.84
CA GLN A 98 10.21 -12.02 1.01
C GLN A 98 9.64 -11.22 -0.15
N ILE A 99 8.94 -10.13 0.16
CA ILE A 99 8.60 -9.09 -0.81
C ILE A 99 9.60 -7.95 -0.64
N THR A 100 10.22 -7.52 -1.73
CA THR A 100 11.14 -6.39 -1.76
C THR A 100 10.67 -5.34 -2.75
N TYR A 101 10.73 -4.06 -2.35
CA TYR A 101 10.65 -2.93 -3.26
C TYR A 101 12.06 -2.42 -3.57
N TYR A 102 12.44 -2.39 -4.85
CA TYR A 102 13.73 -1.88 -5.30
C TYR A 102 13.62 -1.36 -6.73
N ASN A 103 14.25 -0.21 -7.02
CA ASN A 103 14.24 0.43 -8.34
C ASN A 103 12.84 0.64 -8.95
N GLY A 104 11.83 0.93 -8.13
CA GLY A 104 10.46 1.14 -8.60
C GLY A 104 9.66 -0.15 -8.82
N GLU A 105 10.24 -1.32 -8.55
CA GLU A 105 9.62 -2.62 -8.80
C GLU A 105 9.41 -3.39 -7.49
N TRP A 106 8.27 -4.08 -7.40
CA TRP A 106 7.99 -5.06 -6.34
C TRP A 106 8.39 -6.44 -6.82
N LYS A 107 9.11 -7.20 -5.99
CA LYS A 107 9.49 -8.59 -6.27
C LYS A 107 9.21 -9.47 -5.09
N ILE A 108 8.74 -10.68 -5.34
CA ILE A 108 8.59 -11.73 -4.34
C ILE A 108 9.61 -12.84 -4.59
N LEU A 109 10.27 -13.27 -3.52
CA LEU A 109 11.22 -14.37 -3.49
C LEU A 109 10.75 -15.44 -2.51
N ASN A 110 10.70 -16.69 -2.95
CA ASN A 110 10.48 -17.83 -2.08
C ASN A 110 11.77 -18.18 -1.30
N LEU A 111 11.73 -18.16 0.03
CA LEU A 111 12.89 -18.38 0.90
C LEU A 111 13.06 -19.86 1.26
N LEU A 112 13.16 -20.73 0.25
CA LEU A 112 13.29 -22.19 0.41
C LEU A 112 12.22 -22.80 1.33
N SER A 113 11.01 -22.25 1.28
CA SER A 113 9.89 -22.75 2.09
C SER A 113 9.50 -24.18 1.69
N SER A 114 8.93 -24.92 2.64
CA SER A 114 8.60 -26.34 2.46
C SER A 114 7.52 -26.58 1.39
N ASN A 115 6.50 -25.72 1.36
CA ASN A 115 5.39 -25.82 0.42
C ASN A 115 5.58 -24.94 -0.83
N GLY A 116 6.55 -24.01 -0.79
CA GLY A 116 6.80 -23.00 -1.81
C GLY A 116 5.78 -21.86 -1.78
N THR A 117 6.08 -20.83 -2.56
CA THR A 117 5.23 -19.65 -2.76
C THR A 117 4.53 -19.77 -4.10
N ILE A 118 3.24 -19.47 -4.15
CA ILE A 118 2.43 -19.50 -5.37
C ILE A 118 1.95 -18.09 -5.69
N VAL A 119 2.06 -17.66 -6.94
CA VAL A 119 1.54 -16.38 -7.42
C VAL A 119 0.69 -16.65 -8.65
N ASN A 120 -0.59 -16.24 -8.60
CA ASN A 120 -1.57 -16.45 -9.66
C ASN A 120 -1.68 -17.92 -10.11
N GLY A 121 -1.61 -18.85 -9.15
CA GLY A 121 -1.73 -20.30 -9.40
C GLY A 121 -0.43 -21.00 -9.82
N GLU A 122 0.67 -20.26 -9.99
CA GLU A 122 1.97 -20.82 -10.37
C GLU A 122 2.96 -20.79 -9.21
N LYS A 123 3.66 -21.90 -8.97
CA LYS A 123 4.71 -22.00 -7.95
C LYS A 123 5.98 -21.28 -8.44
N ILE A 124 6.49 -20.34 -7.65
CA ILE A 124 7.62 -19.49 -8.04
C ILE A 124 8.84 -19.69 -7.14
N SER A 125 10.02 -19.45 -7.71
CA SER A 125 11.24 -19.14 -6.94
C SER A 125 11.35 -17.64 -6.71
N GLU A 126 11.14 -16.86 -7.76
CA GLU A 126 11.13 -15.39 -7.76
C GLU A 126 10.14 -14.91 -8.84
N ARG A 127 9.47 -13.77 -8.60
CA ARG A 127 8.59 -13.13 -9.57
C ARG A 127 8.43 -11.64 -9.27
N GLU A 128 8.32 -10.82 -10.30
CA GLU A 128 7.86 -9.42 -10.18
C GLU A 128 6.36 -9.39 -9.83
N LEU A 129 5.98 -8.53 -8.90
CA LEU A 129 4.61 -8.38 -8.43
C LEU A 129 3.97 -7.11 -9.00
N THR A 130 2.73 -7.25 -9.45
CA THR A 130 1.86 -6.14 -9.83
C THR A 130 0.65 -6.09 -8.90
N PHE A 131 0.18 -4.88 -8.55
CA PHE A 131 -1.05 -4.75 -7.78
C PHE A 131 -2.21 -5.48 -8.48
N GLY A 132 -2.95 -6.27 -7.71
CA GLY A 132 -3.96 -7.21 -8.18
C GLY A 132 -3.50 -8.68 -8.16
N ASP A 133 -2.21 -8.95 -7.99
CA ASP A 133 -1.68 -10.32 -7.93
C ASP A 133 -2.19 -11.08 -6.69
N LYS A 134 -2.54 -12.36 -6.91
CA LYS A 134 -2.90 -13.28 -5.85
C LYS A 134 -1.68 -14.07 -5.41
N ILE A 135 -1.36 -14.01 -4.14
CA ILE A 135 -0.20 -14.66 -3.54
C ILE A 135 -0.69 -15.69 -2.53
N GLN A 136 -0.17 -16.90 -2.59
CA GLN A 136 -0.47 -17.94 -1.62
C GLN A 136 0.82 -18.40 -0.92
N VAL A 137 0.73 -18.45 0.41
CA VAL A 137 1.79 -18.86 1.34
C VAL A 137 1.17 -19.87 2.30
N GLY A 138 1.51 -21.15 2.15
CA GLY A 138 0.80 -22.23 2.86
C GLY A 138 -0.65 -22.32 2.39
N HIS A 139 -1.60 -22.17 3.31
CA HIS A 139 -3.04 -22.07 3.04
C HIS A 139 -3.55 -20.62 3.08
N THR A 140 -2.69 -19.66 3.43
CA THR A 140 -3.04 -18.26 3.48
C THR A 140 -2.92 -17.65 2.09
N GLU A 141 -4.00 -17.03 1.61
CA GLU A 141 -4.03 -16.30 0.35
C GLU A 141 -4.11 -14.80 0.63
N PHE A 142 -3.45 -14.03 -0.23
CA PHE A 142 -3.39 -12.58 -0.19
C PHE A 142 -3.67 -12.00 -1.57
N LEU A 143 -4.27 -10.82 -1.58
CA LEU A 143 -4.26 -9.91 -2.72
C LEU A 143 -3.19 -8.85 -2.45
N PHE A 144 -2.23 -8.71 -3.35
CA PHE A 144 -1.30 -7.58 -3.33
C PHE A 144 -2.01 -6.34 -3.85
N THR A 145 -2.19 -5.32 -3.01
CA THR A 145 -3.04 -4.16 -3.33
C THR A 145 -2.51 -2.89 -2.68
N LEU A 146 -3.11 -1.77 -3.05
CA LEU A 146 -3.04 -0.53 -2.30
C LEU A 146 -4.26 -0.44 -1.36
N VAL A 147 -4.06 0.09 -0.16
CA VAL A 147 -5.12 0.44 0.80
C VAL A 147 -5.02 1.91 1.16
N ASP A 148 -6.14 2.54 1.47
CA ASP A 148 -6.13 3.94 1.87
C ASP A 148 -5.60 4.09 3.31
N SER A 149 -4.73 5.07 3.54
CA SER A 149 -4.31 5.49 4.88
C SER A 149 -5.49 6.19 5.56
N GLN A 150 -6.35 5.43 6.21
CA GLN A 150 -7.30 5.98 7.17
C GLN A 150 -6.46 6.48 8.35
N GLU A 151 -6.15 7.77 8.40
CA GLU A 151 -5.80 8.40 9.68
C GLU A 151 -7.00 8.19 10.61
N GLU A 152 -6.76 7.60 11.78
CA GLU A 152 -7.79 7.33 12.77
C GLU A 152 -8.47 8.65 13.21
N GLU A 153 -9.56 9.06 12.57
CA GLU A 153 -10.55 10.00 13.12
C GLU A 153 -11.44 9.28 14.16
N ASP A 154 -10.84 8.59 15.13
CA ASP A 154 -11.56 7.82 16.16
C ASP A 154 -11.49 8.44 17.58
N ASP A 155 -10.97 9.66 17.71
CA ASP A 155 -10.91 10.35 19.00
C ASP A 155 -12.17 11.18 19.33
N GLU A 156 -13.01 11.58 18.36
CA GLU A 156 -14.13 12.50 18.63
C GLU A 156 -15.44 11.82 19.09
N LYS A 157 -15.62 10.51 18.83
CA LYS A 157 -16.90 9.82 19.12
C LYS A 157 -16.92 9.04 20.44
N ALA A 158 -15.77 8.85 21.09
CA ALA A 158 -15.68 8.16 22.37
C ALA A 158 -16.15 9.02 23.56
N GLU A 159 -16.12 10.36 23.46
CA GLU A 159 -16.56 11.24 24.56
C GLU A 159 -18.08 11.36 24.72
N ILE A 160 -18.86 11.06 23.68
CA ILE A 160 -20.31 11.37 23.67
C ILE A 160 -21.16 10.39 24.51
N ASN A 161 -20.62 9.27 25.01
CA ASN A 161 -21.40 8.29 25.79
C ASN A 161 -21.06 8.20 27.30
N TRP A 162 -20.10 8.97 27.82
CA TRP A 162 -19.80 9.02 29.26
C TRP A 162 -20.69 10.03 30.01
N MET A 163 -20.99 11.18 29.40
CA MET A 163 -21.75 12.24 30.08
C MET A 163 -23.26 11.94 30.21
N LEU A 164 -23.84 11.15 29.29
CA LEU A 164 -25.24 10.75 29.36
C LEU A 164 -25.51 9.63 30.38
N VAL A 165 -24.55 8.72 30.60
CA VAL A 165 -24.69 7.64 31.59
C VAL A 165 -24.29 8.10 32.99
N GLY A 166 -23.30 9.00 33.11
CA GLY A 166 -22.83 9.53 34.40
C GLY A 166 -23.79 10.52 35.08
N SER A 167 -24.64 11.22 34.32
CA SER A 167 -25.55 12.24 34.88
C SER A 167 -26.86 11.66 35.44
N LEU A 168 -27.34 10.50 34.96
CA LEU A 168 -28.52 9.84 35.55
C LEU A 168 -28.20 9.11 36.86
N GLY A 169 -27.01 8.53 37.00
CA GLY A 169 -26.63 7.72 38.17
C GLY A 169 -26.46 8.52 39.46
N ILE A 170 -25.94 9.74 39.37
CA ILE A 170 -25.65 10.58 40.56
C ILE A 170 -26.92 11.25 41.11
N ALA A 171 -27.86 11.65 40.24
CA ALA A 171 -29.12 12.26 40.68
C ALA A 171 -30.03 11.27 41.43
N ALA A 172 -30.03 9.98 41.03
CA ALA A 172 -30.83 8.95 41.69
C ALA A 172 -30.30 8.59 43.10
N LEU A 173 -28.98 8.60 43.31
CA LEU A 173 -28.38 8.29 44.61
C LEU A 173 -28.56 9.41 45.64
N LEU A 174 -28.59 10.67 45.21
CA LEU A 174 -28.88 11.80 46.10
C LEU A 174 -30.34 11.82 46.58
N LEU A 175 -31.30 11.43 45.74
CA LEU A 175 -32.72 11.35 46.14
C LEU A 175 -32.99 10.24 47.16
N ILE A 176 -32.34 9.08 47.03
CA ILE A 176 -32.48 7.97 47.97
C ILE A 176 -31.84 8.32 49.33
N GLY A 177 -30.67 8.97 49.34
CA GLY A 177 -30.01 9.40 50.58
C GLY A 177 -30.82 10.43 51.38
N VAL A 178 -31.47 11.38 50.72
CA VAL A 178 -32.33 12.40 51.37
C VAL A 178 -33.61 11.78 51.96
N LEU A 179 -34.19 10.77 51.29
CA LEU A 179 -35.36 10.06 51.81
C LEU A 179 -35.05 9.23 53.06
N ILE A 180 -33.87 8.60 53.14
CA ILE A 180 -33.47 7.82 54.32
C ILE A 180 -33.21 8.74 55.53
N TRP A 181 -32.69 9.95 55.32
CA TRP A 181 -32.42 10.92 56.40
C TRP A 181 -33.70 11.60 56.94
N LEU A 182 -34.76 11.67 56.15
CA LEU A 182 -36.05 12.23 56.57
C LEU A 182 -36.92 11.25 57.37
N PHE A 183 -36.59 9.96 57.38
CA PHE A 183 -37.36 8.90 58.05
C PHE A 183 -36.60 8.21 59.20
N LEU A 184 -35.48 8.79 59.67
CA LEU A 184 -34.73 8.34 60.86
C LEU A 184 -34.74 9.39 61.97
#